data_AF-A0A7K8W284-F1
#
_entry.id   AF-A0A7K8W284-F1
#
_cell.length_a   1.000
_cell.length_b   1.000
_cell.length_c   1.000
_cell.angle_alpha   90.00
_cell.angle_beta   90.00
_cell.angle_gamma   90.00
#
_symmetry.space_group_name_H-M   'P 1'
#
loop_
_entity.id
_entity.type
_entity.pdbx_description
1 polymer ?
#
loop_
_entity_poly.entity_id
_entity_poly.type
_entity_poly.pdbx_seq_one_letter_code
_entity_poly.pdbx_strand_id
1 'polypeptide(L)'
;MRTKMRLLGFRGAAVKPLNEEAAAELGAELLGEALVFGVGGLCLYLEYLRQAGQSRRREEQLEQTLSDLRAALERLQEDLDELRGHRGEGHGQGGAGQAPVTSTRAPSGAKNGAA
;
A
#
# COMPACT_ATOMS: atom_id res chain seq x y z
N MET A 1 5.09 -26.19 -57.87
CA MET A 1 4.69 -24.97 -57.12
C MET A 1 5.05 -23.66 -57.87
N ARG A 2 4.70 -23.48 -59.15
CA ARG A 2 5.07 -22.27 -59.92
C ARG A 2 3.87 -21.51 -60.51
N THR A 3 2.69 -22.10 -60.53
CA THR A 3 1.50 -21.52 -61.18
C THR A 3 0.78 -20.51 -60.29
N LYS A 4 0.79 -20.70 -58.95
CA LYS A 4 0.13 -19.79 -58.00
C LYS A 4 0.76 -18.39 -57.94
N MET A 5 2.07 -18.28 -58.18
CA MET A 5 2.80 -17.00 -58.11
C MET A 5 2.56 -16.09 -59.32
N ARG A 6 2.16 -16.65 -60.47
CA ARG A 6 1.78 -15.86 -61.67
C ARG A 6 0.38 -15.27 -61.59
N LEU A 7 -0.53 -15.91 -60.85
CA LEU A 7 -1.93 -15.50 -60.77
C LEU A 7 -2.14 -14.24 -59.92
N LEU A 8 -1.23 -13.95 -58.98
CA LEU A 8 -1.30 -12.78 -58.08
C LEU A 8 -0.46 -11.56 -58.57
N GLY A 9 0.04 -11.56 -59.81
CA GLY A 9 0.74 -10.40 -60.38
C GLY A 9 2.11 -10.07 -59.76
N PHE A 10 2.56 -10.82 -58.75
CA PHE A 10 3.92 -10.72 -58.22
C PHE A 10 4.89 -11.39 -59.21
N ARG A 11 5.33 -10.62 -60.22
CA ARG A 11 6.64 -10.84 -60.84
C ARG A 11 7.62 -10.84 -59.67
N GLY A 12 8.23 -12.00 -59.41
CA GLY A 12 9.13 -12.21 -58.29
C GLY A 12 9.98 -10.97 -58.12
N ALA A 13 9.70 -10.21 -57.05
CA ALA A 13 10.58 -9.13 -56.67
C ALA A 13 11.93 -9.81 -56.52
N ALA A 14 12.89 -9.38 -57.36
CA ALA A 14 14.27 -9.75 -57.17
C ALA A 14 14.59 -9.27 -55.75
N VAL A 15 14.59 -10.20 -54.80
CA VAL A 15 15.14 -9.96 -53.48
C VAL A 15 16.61 -9.68 -53.76
N LYS A 16 16.92 -8.38 -53.86
CA LYS A 16 18.28 -7.87 -53.81
C LYS A 16 18.92 -8.56 -52.61
N PRO A 17 20.05 -9.27 -52.76
CA PRO A 17 20.70 -9.92 -51.64
C PRO A 17 20.79 -8.89 -50.53
N LEU A 18 20.11 -9.20 -49.42
CA LEU A 18 19.97 -8.32 -48.27
C LEU A 18 21.40 -7.99 -47.81
N ASN A 19 21.62 -6.72 -47.51
CA ASN A 19 22.88 -6.21 -47.02
C ASN A 19 23.21 -6.88 -45.67
N GLU A 20 23.88 -8.04 -45.70
CA GLU A 20 24.21 -8.84 -44.50
C GLU A 20 24.96 -7.99 -43.47
N GLU A 21 25.75 -7.01 -43.94
CA GLU A 21 26.37 -5.98 -43.12
C GLU A 21 25.35 -5.14 -42.34
N ALA A 22 24.31 -4.60 -42.99
CA ALA A 22 23.32 -3.77 -42.29
C ALA A 22 22.44 -4.56 -41.31
N ALA A 23 22.13 -5.82 -41.63
CA ALA A 23 21.41 -6.69 -40.71
C ALA A 23 22.27 -7.06 -39.48
N ALA A 24 23.57 -7.27 -39.68
CA ALA A 24 24.52 -7.52 -38.60
C ALA A 24 24.75 -6.28 -37.72
N GLU A 25 24.85 -5.10 -38.32
CA GLU A 25 25.02 -3.83 -37.60
C GLU A 25 23.80 -3.51 -36.73
N LEU A 26 22.59 -3.58 -37.31
CA LEU A 26 21.35 -3.35 -36.55
C LEU A 26 21.11 -4.43 -35.49
N GLY A 27 21.51 -5.68 -35.78
CA GLY A 27 21.43 -6.79 -34.82
C GLY A 27 22.39 -6.60 -33.65
N ALA A 28 23.59 -6.08 -33.89
CA ALA A 28 24.56 -5.79 -32.84
C ALA A 28 24.10 -4.65 -31.92
N GLU A 29 23.48 -3.61 -32.47
CA GLU A 29 22.89 -2.50 -31.69
C GLU A 29 21.77 -3.00 -30.78
N LEU A 30 20.80 -3.74 -31.33
CA LEU A 30 19.70 -4.35 -30.56
C LEU A 30 20.19 -5.35 -29.51
N LEU A 31 21.22 -6.14 -29.81
CA LEU A 31 21.79 -7.11 -28.87
C LEU A 31 22.52 -6.40 -27.72
N GLY A 32 23.21 -5.30 -28.02
CA GLY A 32 23.81 -4.41 -27.02
C GLY A 32 22.77 -3.80 -26.10
N GLU A 33 21.71 -3.21 -26.65
CA GLU A 33 20.60 -2.66 -25.86
C GLU A 33 19.92 -3.72 -25.01
N ALA A 34 19.62 -4.89 -25.58
CA ALA A 34 19.01 -6.00 -24.86
C ALA A 34 19.89 -6.52 -23.71
N LEU A 35 21.23 -6.54 -23.88
CA LEU A 35 22.15 -6.91 -22.81
C LEU A 35 22.16 -5.87 -21.68
N VAL A 36 22.21 -4.58 -22.01
CA VAL A 36 22.21 -3.50 -21.01
C VAL A 36 20.90 -3.50 -20.23
N PHE A 37 19.76 -3.61 -20.92
CA PHE A 37 18.45 -3.73 -20.26
C PHE A 37 18.30 -5.04 -19.49
N GLY A 38 18.85 -6.14 -19.99
CA GLY A 38 18.83 -7.43 -19.32
C GLY A 38 19.60 -7.40 -18.00
N VAL A 39 20.85 -6.90 -18.01
CA VAL A 39 21.68 -6.78 -16.81
C VAL A 39 21.09 -5.76 -15.84
N GLY A 40 20.68 -4.58 -16.32
CA GLY A 40 20.08 -3.55 -15.48
C GLY A 40 18.76 -4.00 -14.86
N GLY A 41 17.88 -4.62 -15.66
CA GLY A 41 16.61 -5.20 -15.20
C GLY A 41 16.82 -6.34 -14.22
N LEU A 42 17.81 -7.21 -14.46
CA LEU A 42 18.14 -8.30 -13.55
C LEU A 42 18.68 -7.77 -12.21
N CYS A 43 19.56 -6.76 -12.22
CA CYS A 43 20.04 -6.13 -10.99
C CYS A 43 18.90 -5.53 -10.16
N LEU A 44 17.98 -4.80 -10.81
CA LEU A 44 16.80 -4.24 -10.15
C LEU A 44 15.87 -5.34 -9.59
N TYR A 45 15.65 -6.40 -10.37
CA TYR A 45 14.81 -7.52 -9.94
C TYR A 45 15.40 -8.25 -8.74
N LEU A 46 16.71 -8.51 -8.74
CA LEU A 46 17.39 -9.15 -7.62
C LEU A 46 17.37 -8.28 -6.36
N GLU A 47 17.58 -6.97 -6.49
CA GLU A 47 17.46 -6.05 -5.36
C GLU A 47 16.01 -6.00 -4.85
N TYR A 48 15.01 -6.04 -5.74
CA TYR A 48 13.60 -6.13 -5.35
C TYR A 48 13.30 -7.42 -4.58
N LEU A 49 13.78 -8.58 -5.03
CA LEU A 49 13.64 -9.85 -4.30
C LEU A 49 14.30 -9.78 -2.92
N ARG A 50 15.50 -9.18 -2.86
CA ARG A 50 16.24 -8.99 -1.61
C ARG A 50 15.48 -8.08 -0.65
N GLN A 51 14.92 -6.98 -1.15
CA GLN A 51 14.15 -6.01 -0.38
C GLN A 51 12.79 -6.58 0.05
N ALA A 52 12.11 -7.37 -0.79
CA ALA A 52 10.84 -8.01 -0.44
C ALA A 52 10.98 -8.95 0.77
N GLY A 53 12.11 -9.65 0.90
CA GLY A 53 12.44 -10.43 2.08
C GLY A 53 12.69 -9.58 3.34
N GLN A 54 13.24 -8.38 3.18
CA GLN A 54 13.45 -7.45 4.29
C GLN A 54 12.20 -6.67 4.69
N SER A 55 11.29 -6.37 3.75
CA SER A 55 10.03 -5.68 4.06
C SER A 55 9.18 -6.47 5.05
N ARG A 56 9.14 -7.80 4.94
CA ARG A 56 8.45 -8.67 5.92
C ARG A 56 9.01 -8.50 7.34
N ARG A 57 10.34 -8.43 7.47
CA ARG A 57 10.98 -8.19 8.78
C ARG A 57 10.71 -6.78 9.32
N ARG A 58 10.61 -5.78 8.44
CA ARG A 58 10.25 -4.41 8.83
C ARG A 58 8.80 -4.33 9.29
N GLU A 59 7.88 -5.01 8.60
CA GLU A 59 6.48 -5.12 9.01
C GLU A 59 6.36 -5.81 10.38
N GLU A 60 7.03 -6.94 10.58
CA GLU A 60 7.07 -7.63 11.88
C GLU A 60 7.61 -6.73 13.00
N GLN A 61 8.69 -5.96 12.74
CA GLN A 61 9.25 -5.01 13.70
C GLN A 61 8.30 -3.86 14.02
N LEU A 62 7.59 -3.34 13.01
CA LEU A 62 6.60 -2.28 13.19
C LEU A 62 5.40 -2.80 14.00
N GLU A 63 4.92 -4.01 13.71
CA GLU A 63 3.84 -4.64 14.48
C GLU A 63 4.24 -4.87 15.94
N GLN A 64 5.45 -5.37 16.19
CA GLN A 64 6.00 -5.53 17.54
C GLN A 64 6.10 -4.19 18.27
N THR A 65 6.61 -3.15 17.60
CA THR A 65 6.71 -1.81 18.19
C THR A 65 5.31 -1.26 18.53
N LEU A 66 4.32 -1.48 17.65
CA LEU A 66 2.94 -1.05 17.92
C LEU A 66 2.30 -1.85 19.06
N SER A 67 2.57 -3.16 19.18
CA SER A 67 2.06 -3.94 20.31
C SER A 67 2.66 -3.49 21.62
N ASP A 68 3.97 -3.20 21.65
CA ASP A 68 4.66 -2.74 22.86
C ASP A 68 4.14 -1.38 23.31
N LEU A 69 3.92 -0.46 22.37
CA LEU A 69 3.34 0.85 22.67
C LEU A 69 1.91 0.74 23.20
N ARG A 70 1.08 -0.17 22.66
CA ARG A 70 -0.26 -0.42 23.18
C ARG A 70 -0.23 -0.97 24.60
N ALA A 71 0.61 -1.96 24.86
CA ALA A 71 0.78 -2.53 26.19
C ALA A 71 1.29 -1.48 27.20
N ALA A 72 2.18 -0.58 26.78
CA ALA A 72 2.62 0.52 27.62
C ALA A 72 1.49 1.50 27.92
N LEU A 73 0.65 1.84 26.93
CA LEU A 73 -0.53 2.70 27.14
C LEU A 73 -1.54 2.07 28.09
N GLU A 74 -1.82 0.77 27.95
CA GLU A 74 -2.72 0.04 28.84
C GLU A 74 -2.22 0.08 30.29
N ARG A 75 -0.93 -0.20 30.51
CA ARG A 75 -0.32 -0.10 31.85
C ARG A 75 -0.39 1.31 32.43
N LEU A 76 -0.11 2.33 31.61
CA LEU A 76 -0.24 3.72 32.06
C LEU A 76 -1.69 4.09 32.39
N GLN A 77 -2.68 3.53 31.69
CA GLN A 77 -4.09 3.74 31.99
C GLN A 77 -4.47 3.04 33.30
N GLU A 78 -4.01 1.81 33.52
CA GLU A 78 -4.19 1.09 34.79
C GLU A 78 -3.59 1.87 35.97
N ASP A 79 -2.34 2.35 35.85
CA ASP A 79 -1.68 3.17 36.86
C ASP A 79 -2.48 4.46 37.16
N LEU A 80 -3.01 5.12 36.13
CA LEU A 80 -3.84 6.32 36.29
C LEU A 80 -5.16 6.04 37.01
N ASP A 81 -5.80 4.92 36.70
CA ASP A 81 -7.05 4.50 37.33
C ASP A 81 -6.82 4.06 38.79
N GLU A 82 -5.70 3.39 39.08
CA GLU A 82 -5.28 3.07 40.45
C GLU A 82 -5.05 4.34 41.28
N LEU A 83 -4.32 5.31 40.74
CA LEU A 83 -4.09 6.61 41.39
C LEU A 83 -5.39 7.41 41.56
N ARG A 84 -6.31 7.35 40.59
CA ARG A 84 -7.64 7.97 40.72
C ARG A 84 -8.49 7.28 41.76
N GLY A 85 -8.45 5.95 41.83
CA GLY A 85 -9.12 5.15 42.86
C GLY A 85 -8.65 5.55 44.25
N HIS A 86 -7.34 5.58 44.47
CA HIS A 86 -6.76 6.05 45.72
C HIS A 86 -7.10 7.51 46.06
N ARG A 87 -7.18 8.40 45.05
CA ARG A 87 -7.60 9.79 45.27
C ARG A 87 -9.10 9.90 45.57
N GLY A 88 -9.93 9.06 44.96
CA GLY A 88 -11.38 8.99 45.19
C GLY A 88 -11.71 8.48 46.60
N GLU A 89 -10.94 7.53 47.11
CA GLU A 89 -11.05 7.07 48.50
C GLU A 89 -10.57 8.13 49.50
N GLY A 90 -9.68 9.05 49.08
CA GLY A 90 -9.28 10.23 49.85
C GLY A 90 -10.20 11.46 49.74
N HIS A 91 -11.30 11.40 48.99
CA HIS A 91 -12.21 12.54 48.75
C HIS A 91 -13.70 12.21 48.98
N GLY A 92 -13.97 11.35 49.96
CA GLY A 92 -15.33 11.06 50.46
C GLY A 92 -15.90 12.08 51.45
N GLN A 93 -15.20 13.18 51.77
CA GLN A 93 -15.72 14.22 52.66
C GLN A 93 -15.12 15.60 52.34
N GLY A 94 -15.93 16.49 51.76
CA GLY A 94 -15.63 17.92 51.71
C GLY A 94 -15.82 18.55 50.34
N GLY A 95 -17.07 18.87 49.98
CA GLY A 95 -17.33 19.65 48.76
C GLY A 95 -18.81 19.78 48.44
N ALA A 96 -19.54 20.48 49.32
CA ALA A 96 -20.92 20.89 49.07
C ALA A 96 -21.04 21.77 47.80
N GLY A 97 -22.09 21.54 47.02
CA GLY A 97 -22.69 22.59 46.19
C GLY A 97 -22.89 22.26 44.71
N GLN A 98 -23.95 21.53 44.38
CA GLN A 98 -24.98 22.05 43.47
C GLN A 98 -26.25 21.20 43.55
N ALA A 99 -27.34 21.86 43.93
CA ALA A 99 -28.68 21.30 44.07
C ALA A 99 -29.30 20.95 42.71
N PRO A 100 -30.18 19.93 42.64
CA PRO A 100 -30.93 19.64 41.43
C PRO A 100 -32.05 20.67 41.27
N VAL A 101 -31.96 21.50 40.23
CA VAL A 101 -33.10 22.35 39.83
C VAL A 101 -34.14 21.44 39.21
N THR A 102 -35.25 21.29 39.92
CA THR A 102 -36.48 20.65 39.45
C THR A 102 -37.31 21.67 38.65
N SER A 103 -38.26 21.16 37.86
CA SER A 103 -39.26 21.88 37.04
C SER A 103 -38.82 22.09 35.58
N THR A 104 -39.51 21.57 34.55
CA THR A 104 -40.97 21.51 34.38
C THR A 104 -41.37 20.40 33.39
N ARG A 105 -42.50 19.76 33.71
CA ARG A 105 -43.30 18.79 32.95
C ARG A 105 -43.93 19.38 31.67
N ALA A 106 -43.67 18.74 30.52
CA ALA A 106 -44.53 18.45 29.33
C ALA A 106 -45.34 19.61 28.63
N PRO A 107 -45.90 19.48 27.39
CA PRO A 107 -46.13 18.27 26.59
C PRO A 107 -45.91 18.37 25.04
N SER A 108 -45.93 17.20 24.40
CA SER A 108 -46.62 16.85 23.12
C SER A 108 -46.70 17.88 21.97
N GLY A 109 -46.19 17.50 20.78
CA GLY A 109 -46.69 18.05 19.51
C GLY A 109 -45.89 17.71 18.25
N ALA A 110 -46.57 17.07 17.28
CA ALA A 110 -46.35 17.05 15.82
C ALA A 110 -45.03 16.45 15.29
N LYS A 111 -45.02 15.26 14.66
CA LYS A 111 -45.47 14.93 13.28
C LYS A 111 -44.94 15.88 12.19
N ASN A 112 -44.53 15.25 11.08
CA ASN A 112 -44.09 15.78 9.76
C ASN A 112 -42.56 15.82 9.67
N GLY A 113 -41.89 15.18 8.72
CA GLY A 113 -42.25 14.74 7.39
C GLY A 113 -41.03 15.02 6.53
N ALA A 114 -40.45 14.00 5.90
CA ALA A 114 -39.41 14.18 4.90
C ALA A 114 -39.57 13.09 3.86
N ALA A 115 -39.82 13.56 2.64
CA ALA A 115 -39.90 12.82 1.40
C ALA A 115 -38.51 12.34 0.95
#